data_AF-A0A7H1DT73-F1
#
_entry.id   AF-A0A7H1DT73-F1
#
_cell.length_a   1.000
_cell.length_b   1.000
_cell.length_c   1.000
_cell.angle_alpha   90.00
_cell.angle_beta   90.00
_cell.angle_gamma   90.00
#
_symmetry.space_group_name_H-M   'P 1'
#
loop_
_entity.id
_entity.type
_entity.pdbx_description
1 polymer ?
#
loop_
_entity_poly.entity_id
_entity_poly.type
_entity_poly.pdbx_seq_one_letter_code
_entity_poly.pdbx_strand_id
1 'polypeptide(L)'
;MENLEIISTQVTVQAKKVIKGNTANFSWNHEQGELPQVVNFNVNRGLLGEPSYTGNGIISGAFYTQSGKFDVQNNNFQDGDLEIYAEILSVCKEITENLNKTNAAEN
;
A
#
# COMPACT_ATOMS: atom_id res chain seq x y z
N MET A 1 4.90 -39.76 18.89
CA MET A 1 5.68 -38.54 18.62
C MET A 1 4.77 -37.63 17.83
N GLU A 2 4.35 -36.51 18.40
CA GLU A 2 3.60 -35.49 17.65
C GLU A 2 4.59 -34.77 16.74
N ASN A 3 4.27 -34.72 15.44
CA ASN A 3 5.05 -33.97 14.48
C ASN A 3 4.68 -32.49 14.57
N LEU A 4 5.64 -31.62 14.29
CA LEU A 4 5.38 -30.19 14.14
C LEU A 4 4.46 -29.96 12.93
N GLU A 5 3.37 -29.24 13.15
CA GLU A 5 2.45 -28.79 12.10
C GLU A 5 2.52 -27.26 12.01
N ILE A 6 2.79 -26.75 10.81
CA ILE A 6 2.70 -25.30 10.53
C ILE A 6 1.25 -25.00 10.22
N ILE A 7 0.59 -24.26 11.12
CA ILE A 7 -0.84 -23.92 10.98
C ILE A 7 -1.09 -22.62 10.21
N SER A 8 -0.11 -21.72 10.13
CA SER A 8 -0.20 -20.47 9.35
C SER A 8 1.19 -19.84 9.17
N THR A 9 1.38 -19.14 8.05
CA THR A 9 2.55 -18.28 7.78
C THR A 9 2.04 -16.92 7.34
N GLN A 10 2.50 -15.86 8.02
CA GLN A 10 2.11 -14.49 7.71
C GLN A 10 3.29 -13.70 7.13
N VAL A 11 3.02 -12.95 6.07
CA VAL A 11 3.96 -12.08 5.39
C VAL A 11 3.56 -10.62 5.65
N THR A 12 4.52 -9.82 6.10
CA THR A 12 4.39 -8.37 6.28
C THR A 12 5.26 -7.68 5.25
N VAL A 13 4.67 -6.78 4.46
CA VAL A 13 5.38 -6.05 3.41
C VAL A 13 5.28 -4.55 3.64
N GLN A 14 6.40 -3.87 3.38
CA GLN A 14 6.49 -2.41 3.32
C GLN A 14 7.12 -2.02 1.99
N ALA A 15 6.51 -1.08 1.29
CA ALA A 15 6.97 -0.59 0.00
C ALA A 15 6.93 0.94 -0.04
N LYS A 16 7.70 1.53 -0.95
CA LYS A 16 7.79 2.98 -1.14
C LYS A 16 7.81 3.32 -2.63
N LYS A 17 7.12 4.39 -3.01
CA LYS A 17 7.13 4.97 -4.36
C LYS A 17 7.16 6.50 -4.28
N VAL A 18 7.85 7.13 -5.22
CA VAL A 18 7.74 8.58 -5.43
C VAL A 18 6.56 8.85 -6.36
N ILE A 19 5.58 9.63 -5.91
CA ILE A 19 4.37 9.98 -6.64
C ILE A 19 4.31 11.50 -6.74
N LYS A 20 4.46 12.04 -7.95
CA LYS A 20 4.39 13.49 -8.23
C LYS A 20 5.27 14.33 -7.29
N GLY A 21 6.49 13.86 -7.00
CA GLY A 21 7.43 14.54 -6.10
C GLY A 21 7.16 14.34 -4.60
N ASN A 22 6.21 13.49 -4.23
CA ASN A 22 5.88 13.14 -2.85
C ASN A 22 6.33 11.72 -2.54
N THR A 23 6.64 11.45 -1.28
CA THR A 23 7.00 10.11 -0.83
C THR A 23 5.74 9.36 -0.36
N ALA A 24 5.31 8.36 -1.11
CA ALA A 24 4.23 7.46 -0.72
C ALA A 24 4.81 6.15 -0.18
N ASN A 25 4.40 5.73 1.01
CA ASN A 25 4.70 4.40 1.54
C ASN A 25 3.42 3.58 1.60
N PHE A 26 3.58 2.28 1.39
CA PHE A 26 2.52 1.29 1.34
C PHE A 26 2.87 0.17 2.30
N SER A 27 1.86 -0.39 2.98
CA SER A 27 2.05 -1.55 3.84
C SER A 27 0.84 -2.46 3.83
N TRP A 28 1.09 -3.76 3.86
CA TRP A 28 0.05 -4.78 3.91
C TRP A 28 0.59 -6.05 4.55
N ASN A 29 -0.34 -6.83 5.09
CA ASN A 29 -0.07 -8.17 5.60
C ASN A 29 -0.97 -9.16 4.86
N HIS A 30 -0.48 -10.36 4.65
CA HIS A 30 -1.28 -11.45 4.10
C HIS A 30 -0.76 -12.81 4.60
N GLU A 31 -1.62 -13.82 4.57
CA GLU A 31 -1.15 -15.20 4.70
C GLU A 31 -0.43 -15.60 3.41
N GLN A 32 0.57 -16.46 3.53
CA GLN A 32 1.31 -16.93 2.36
C GLN A 32 0.34 -17.64 1.38
N GLY A 33 0.37 -17.25 0.10
CA GLY A 33 -0.55 -17.76 -0.93
C GLY A 33 -1.89 -17.03 -1.02
N GLU A 34 -2.19 -16.13 -0.09
CA GLU A 34 -3.42 -15.33 -0.07
C GLU A 34 -3.18 -13.88 -0.48
N LEU A 35 -4.24 -13.19 -0.93
CA LEU A 35 -4.20 -11.75 -1.19
C LEU A 35 -4.36 -10.96 0.12
N PRO A 36 -3.71 -9.78 0.23
CA PRO A 36 -3.95 -8.91 1.37
C PRO A 36 -5.40 -8.43 1.36
N GLN A 37 -6.03 -8.39 2.53
CA GLN A 37 -7.38 -7.80 2.65
C GLN A 37 -7.35 -6.27 2.52
N VAL A 38 -6.26 -5.65 2.98
CA VAL A 38 -6.08 -4.20 3.00
C VAL A 38 -4.65 -3.83 2.63
N VAL A 39 -4.51 -2.83 1.76
CA VAL A 39 -3.25 -2.12 1.52
C VAL A 39 -3.37 -0.73 2.12
N ASN A 40 -2.61 -0.47 3.18
CA ASN A 40 -2.53 0.85 3.81
C ASN A 40 -1.52 1.70 3.06
N PHE A 41 -1.74 3.01 3.03
CA PHE A 41 -0.78 3.96 2.49
C PHE A 41 -0.69 5.23 3.33
N ASN A 42 0.48 5.87 3.27
CA ASN A 42 0.69 7.23 3.74
C ASN A 42 1.57 8.01 2.77
N VAL A 43 1.36 9.31 2.68
CA VAL A 43 2.11 10.20 1.80
C VAL A 43 2.65 11.37 2.61
N ASN A 44 3.96 11.54 2.54
CA ASN A 44 4.64 12.74 3.00
C ASN A 44 4.82 13.66 1.81
N ARG A 45 4.50 14.95 1.97
CA ARG A 45 4.81 15.93 0.92
C ARG A 45 6.32 16.01 0.74
N GLY A 46 6.75 16.13 -0.50
CA GLY A 46 8.17 16.24 -0.86
C GLY A 46 8.96 14.94 -0.71
N LEU A 47 10.25 15.05 -0.99
CA LEU A 47 11.21 13.96 -0.89
C LEU A 47 12.09 14.15 0.34
N LEU A 48 12.41 13.06 1.04
CA LEU A 48 13.30 13.13 2.20
C LEU A 48 14.63 13.80 1.80
N GLY A 49 14.98 14.90 2.48
CA GLY A 49 16.17 15.70 2.18
C GLY A 49 15.90 16.99 1.39
N GLU A 50 14.70 17.16 0.82
CA GLU A 50 14.30 18.36 0.10
C GLU A 50 13.63 19.39 1.02
N PRO A 51 13.74 20.71 0.75
CA PRO A 51 13.08 21.76 1.54
C PRO A 51 11.55 21.64 1.61
N SER A 52 10.94 21.00 0.60
CA SER A 52 9.50 20.75 0.53
C SER A 52 9.03 19.56 1.37
N TYR A 53 9.96 18.86 2.05
CA TYR A 53 9.63 17.69 2.86
C TYR A 53 8.97 18.09 4.18
N THR A 54 7.69 17.72 4.34
CA THR A 54 6.94 18.07 5.56
C THR A 54 7.08 17.03 6.67
N GLY A 55 7.60 15.83 6.38
CA GLY A 55 7.79 14.73 7.35
C GLY A 55 6.53 14.11 7.95
N ASN A 56 5.43 14.84 7.93
CA ASN A 56 4.13 14.41 8.44
C ASN A 56 3.31 13.79 7.30
N GLY A 57 2.72 12.62 7.56
CA GLY A 57 1.82 11.95 6.62
C GLY A 57 0.55 12.79 6.44
N ILE A 58 0.50 13.59 5.37
CA ILE A 58 -0.58 14.54 5.11
C ILE A 58 -1.78 13.83 4.49
N ILE A 59 -1.49 12.81 3.68
CA ILE A 59 -2.49 11.94 3.06
C ILE A 59 -2.25 10.54 3.62
N SER A 60 -3.30 9.90 4.10
CA SER A 60 -3.26 8.50 4.54
C SER A 60 -4.54 7.79 4.10
N GLY A 61 -4.55 6.47 4.18
CA GLY A 61 -5.75 5.73 3.89
C GLY A 61 -5.50 4.25 3.64
N ALA A 62 -6.51 3.63 3.06
CA ALA A 62 -6.55 2.20 2.83
C ALA A 62 -7.27 1.87 1.51
N PHE A 63 -6.74 0.86 0.82
CA PHE A 63 -7.42 0.18 -0.26
C PHE A 63 -7.88 -1.20 0.21
N TYR A 64 -9.18 -1.46 0.16
CA TYR A 64 -9.79 -2.73 0.55
C TYR A 64 -9.94 -3.59 -0.70
N THR A 65 -9.14 -4.65 -0.81
CA THR A 65 -8.97 -5.42 -2.05
C THR A 65 -10.25 -6.12 -2.50
N GLN A 66 -11.03 -6.67 -1.56
CA GLN A 66 -12.27 -7.39 -1.87
C GLN A 66 -13.39 -6.48 -2.37
N SER A 67 -13.54 -5.28 -1.79
CA SER A 67 -14.62 -4.36 -2.15
C SER A 67 -14.21 -3.34 -3.22
N GLY A 68 -12.91 -3.21 -3.49
CA GLY A 68 -12.36 -2.14 -4.30
C GLY A 68 -12.50 -0.75 -3.66
N LYS A 69 -12.93 -0.66 -2.39
CA LYS A 69 -13.10 0.62 -1.69
C LYS A 69 -11.73 1.27 -1.52
N PHE A 70 -11.63 2.52 -1.98
CA PHE A 70 -10.46 3.37 -1.76
C PHE A 70 -10.82 4.47 -0.78
N ASP A 71 -10.30 4.38 0.43
CA ASP A 71 -10.57 5.32 1.52
C ASP A 71 -9.37 6.24 1.71
N VAL A 72 -9.61 7.55 1.65
CA VAL A 72 -8.55 8.57 1.71
C VAL A 72 -8.88 9.57 2.79
N GLN A 73 -7.94 9.75 3.71
CA GLN A 73 -7.94 10.81 4.69
C GLN A 73 -6.91 11.86 4.25
N ASN A 74 -7.39 13.09 4.03
CA ASN A 74 -6.53 14.22 3.75
C ASN A 74 -7.04 15.45 4.51
N ASN A 75 -6.30 15.83 5.55
CA ASN A 75 -6.67 16.96 6.40
C ASN A 75 -6.18 18.31 5.85
N ASN A 76 -5.47 18.31 4.72
CA ASN A 76 -4.94 19.52 4.08
C ASN A 76 -4.92 19.36 2.55
N PHE A 77 -6.12 19.31 1.96
CA PHE A 77 -6.29 19.16 0.52
C PHE A 77 -5.67 20.32 -0.26
N GLN A 78 -4.92 19.99 -1.30
CA GLN A 78 -4.25 20.92 -2.19
C GLN A 78 -4.54 20.57 -3.65
N ASP A 79 -4.41 21.56 -4.52
CA ASP A 79 -4.48 21.35 -5.97
C ASP A 79 -3.43 20.32 -6.40
N GLY A 80 -3.86 19.35 -7.22
CA GLY A 80 -3.04 18.21 -7.65
C GLY A 80 -3.19 16.94 -6.80
N ASP A 81 -3.86 17.00 -5.65
CA ASP A 81 -4.04 15.81 -4.79
C ASP A 81 -4.86 14.70 -5.45
N LEU A 82 -5.81 15.05 -6.31
CA LEU A 82 -6.58 14.06 -7.06
C LEU A 82 -5.70 13.20 -7.98
N GLU A 83 -4.62 13.76 -8.55
CA GLU A 83 -3.67 12.98 -9.34
C GLU A 83 -2.83 12.04 -8.47
N ILE A 84 -2.47 12.50 -7.27
CA ILE A 84 -1.79 11.67 -6.27
C ILE A 84 -2.71 10.49 -5.88
N TYR A 85 -3.99 10.74 -5.67
CA TYR A 85 -4.98 9.70 -5.33
C TYR A 85 -5.13 8.67 -6.45
N ALA A 86 -5.23 9.13 -7.70
CA ALA A 86 -5.32 8.25 -8.86
C ALA A 86 -4.09 7.34 -8.98
N GLU A 87 -2.89 7.88 -8.76
CA GLU A 87 -1.67 7.09 -8.82
C GLU A 87 -1.54 6.11 -7.64
N ILE A 88 -1.92 6.50 -6.42
CA ILE A 88 -1.97 5.60 -5.26
C ILE A 88 -2.94 4.44 -5.52
N LEU A 89 -4.13 4.74 -6.04
CA LEU A 89 -5.11 3.72 -6.39
C LEU A 89 -4.57 2.74 -7.45
N SER A 90 -3.85 3.25 -8.46
CA SER A 90 -3.17 2.41 -9.46
C SER A 90 -2.17 1.47 -8.79
N VAL A 91 -1.32 2.00 -7.91
CA VAL A 91 -0.31 1.21 -7.20
C VAL A 91 -0.95 0.14 -6.31
N CYS A 92 -2.02 0.47 -5.57
CA CYS A 92 -2.72 -0.51 -4.75
C CYS A 92 -3.32 -1.66 -5.58
N LYS A 93 -3.86 -1.36 -6.78
CA LYS A 93 -4.35 -2.37 -7.73
C LYS A 93 -3.20 -3.23 -8.27
N GLU A 94 -2.10 -2.61 -8.69
CA GLU A 94 -0.90 -3.31 -9.17
C GLU A 94 -0.32 -4.26 -8.11
N ILE A 95 -0.25 -3.84 -6.84
CA ILE A 95 0.17 -4.71 -5.72
C ILE A 95 -0.72 -5.95 -5.65
N THR A 96 -2.04 -5.76 -5.71
CA THR A 96 -3.02 -6.86 -5.63
C THR A 96 -2.90 -7.80 -6.83
N GLU A 97 -2.77 -7.26 -8.04
CA GLU A 97 -2.62 -8.05 -9.28
C GLU A 97 -1.31 -8.83 -9.32
N ASN A 98 -0.21 -8.23 -8.89
CA ASN A 98 1.09 -8.89 -8.89
C ASN A 98 1.14 -10.04 -7.88
N LEU A 99 0.57 -9.85 -6.67
CA LEU A 99 0.43 -10.94 -5.70
C LEU A 99 -0.44 -12.06 -6.24
N ASN A 100 -1.54 -11.74 -6.94
CA ASN A 100 -2.40 -12.74 -7.56
C ASN A 100 -1.66 -13.57 -8.62
N LYS A 101 -0.81 -12.92 -9.44
CA LYS A 101 0.01 -13.61 -10.45
C LYS A 101 1.09 -14.49 -9.82
N THR A 102 1.74 -14.02 -8.75
CA THR A 102 2.73 -14.83 -8.02
C THR A 102 2.08 -16.06 -7.42
N ASN A 103 0.94 -15.91 -6.74
CA ASN A 103 0.21 -17.03 -6.15
C ASN A 103 -0.29 -18.02 -7.23
N ALA A 104 -0.65 -17.53 -8.43
CA ALA A 104 -1.05 -18.39 -9.55
C ALA A 104 0.12 -19.11 -10.23
N ALA A 105 1.36 -18.63 -10.08
CA ALA A 105 2.56 -19.28 -10.63
C ALA A 105 3.18 -20.31 -9.69
N GLU A 106 2.82 -20.28 -8.40
CA GLU A 106 3.26 -21.24 -7.38
C GLU A 106 2.29 -22.43 -7.20
N ASN A 107 1.15 -22.43 -7.90
CA ASN A 107 0.16 -23.53 -7.95
C ASN A 107 0.19 -24.26 -9.29
#